data_AF-A0AAW2UVB4-F1
#
_entry.id   AF-A0AAW2UVB4-F1
#
_cell.length_a   1.000
_cell.length_b   1.000
_cell.length_c   1.000
_cell.angle_alpha   90.00
_cell.angle_beta   90.00
_cell.angle_gamma   90.00
#
_symmetry.space_group_name_H-M   'P 1'
#
loop_
_entity.id
_entity.type
_entity.pdbx_description
1 polymer ?
#
loop_
_entity_poly.entity_id
_entity_poly.type
_entity_poly.pdbx_seq_one_letter_code
_entity_poly.pdbx_strand_id
1 'polypeptide(L)'
;MSKNPLTLIMETNKFNSTNYTDWLRNLRIVLDFKNQGYVLDKPLPTALSEGSSPEERLTFEKWHKDNRKVLQYSLSSMTNEIQKQYDRLEDVPR
;
A
#
# COMPACT_ATOMS: atom_id res chain seq x y z
N MET A 1 -14.21 21.08 -9.84
CA MET A 1 -14.50 19.75 -9.27
C MET A 1 -14.01 19.76 -7.82
N SER A 2 -14.87 19.43 -6.86
CA SER A 2 -14.45 19.26 -5.45
C SER A 2 -13.51 18.05 -5.36
N LYS A 3 -12.32 18.23 -4.79
CA LYS A 3 -11.41 17.11 -4.53
C LYS A 3 -12.05 16.13 -3.54
N ASN A 4 -11.88 14.84 -3.77
CA ASN A 4 -12.31 13.81 -2.83
C ASN A 4 -11.61 14.04 -1.47
N PRO A 5 -12.32 14.05 -0.33
CA PRO A 5 -11.72 14.27 0.99
C PRO A 5 -10.57 13.31 1.31
N LEU A 6 -10.63 12.06 0.85
CA LEU A 6 -9.57 11.06 0.99
C LEU A 6 -8.35 11.33 0.11
N THR A 7 -8.54 12.00 -1.03
CA THR A 7 -7.41 12.48 -1.83
C THR A 7 -6.76 13.68 -1.15
N LEU A 8 -7.58 14.59 -0.62
CA LEU A 8 -7.10 15.79 0.07
C LEU A 8 -6.26 15.45 1.31
N ILE A 9 -6.71 14.50 2.15
CA ILE A 9 -5.96 14.11 3.35
C ILE A 9 -4.56 13.56 3.00
N MET A 10 -4.43 12.79 1.92
CA MET A 10 -3.14 12.24 1.48
C MET A 10 -2.25 13.29 0.81
N GLU A 11 -2.83 14.24 0.06
CA GLU A 11 -2.08 15.35 -0.54
C GLU A 11 -1.52 16.31 0.51
N THR A 12 -2.31 16.61 1.55
CA THR A 12 -1.90 17.51 2.64
C THR A 12 -0.91 16.86 3.59
N ASN A 13 -1.00 15.54 3.79
CA ASN A 13 -0.16 14.80 4.75
C ASN A 13 0.79 13.83 4.06
N LYS A 14 1.42 14.26 2.96
CA LYS A 14 2.41 13.44 2.28
C LYS A 14 3.52 13.02 3.25
N PHE A 15 3.98 11.78 3.13
CA PHE A 15 5.11 11.31 3.90
C PHE A 15 6.37 12.10 3.54
N ASN A 16 7.01 12.70 4.54
CA ASN A 16 8.16 13.59 4.37
C ASN A 16 9.36 13.18 5.24
N SER A 17 9.42 11.91 5.65
CA SER A 17 10.40 11.31 6.57
C SER A 17 10.25 11.66 8.06
N THR A 18 9.60 12.78 8.41
CA THR A 18 9.46 13.20 9.82
C THR A 18 8.07 12.92 10.39
N ASN A 19 7.07 12.66 9.55
CA ASN A 19 5.67 12.51 9.93
C ASN A 19 5.12 11.07 9.82
N TYR A 20 5.95 10.05 10.02
CA TYR A 20 5.58 8.64 9.78
C TYR A 20 4.26 8.23 10.46
N THR A 21 4.10 8.54 11.75
CA THR A 21 2.92 8.14 12.53
C THR A 21 1.63 8.75 11.98
N ASP A 22 1.65 10.04 11.64
CA ASP A 22 0.47 10.73 11.12
C ASP A 22 0.18 10.31 9.67
N TRP A 23 1.21 10.16 8.85
CA TRP A 23 1.08 9.61 7.50
C TRP A 23 0.48 8.21 7.52
N LEU A 24 0.97 7.31 8.37
CA LEU A 24 0.47 5.93 8.48
C LEU A 24 -0.99 5.91 8.95
N ARG A 25 -1.36 6.78 9.89
CA ARG A 25 -2.76 6.92 10.34
C ARG A 25 -3.67 7.35 9.18
N ASN A 26 -3.26 8.36 8.41
CA ASN A 26 -4.03 8.85 7.26
C ASN A 26 -4.11 7.81 6.14
N LEU A 27 -3.02 7.10 5.86
CA LEU A 27 -2.98 6.01 4.90
C LEU A 27 -3.96 4.89 5.30
N ARG A 28 -3.96 4.48 6.58
CA ARG A 28 -4.91 3.48 7.10
C ARG A 28 -6.36 3.88 6.88
N ILE A 29 -6.73 5.13 7.16
CA ILE A 29 -8.10 5.65 6.90
C ILE A 29 -8.50 5.44 5.44
N VAL A 30 -7.61 5.77 4.50
CA VAL A 30 -7.87 5.61 3.05
C VAL A 30 -7.96 4.13 2.65
N LEU A 31 -7.10 3.27 3.22
CA LEU A 31 -7.10 1.84 2.93
C LEU A 31 -8.31 1.12 3.51
N ASP A 32 -8.75 1.49 4.71
CA ASP A 32 -9.94 0.93 5.35
C ASP A 32 -11.20 1.31 4.57
N PHE A 33 -11.30 2.55 4.09
CA PHE A 33 -12.37 2.97 3.18
C PHE A 33 -12.42 2.10 1.90
N LYS A 34 -11.28 1.56 1.48
CA LYS A 34 -11.16 0.69 0.29
C LYS A 34 -11.26 -0.80 0.61
N ASN A 35 -11.44 -1.19 1.87
CA ASN A 35 -11.37 -2.58 2.36
C ASN A 35 -10.02 -3.26 2.12
N GLN A 36 -8.92 -2.50 2.23
CA GLN A 36 -7.55 -2.95 1.97
C GLN A 36 -6.61 -2.78 3.17
N GLY A 37 -7.05 -2.17 4.26
CA GLY A 37 -6.23 -1.95 5.46
C GLY A 37 -5.66 -3.24 6.04
N TYR A 38 -6.40 -4.35 5.90
CA TYR A 38 -5.97 -5.67 6.35
C TYR A 38 -4.61 -6.11 5.81
N VAL A 39 -4.17 -5.60 4.66
CA VAL A 39 -2.86 -5.92 4.07
C VAL A 39 -1.72 -5.45 4.97
N LEU A 40 -1.91 -4.36 5.71
CA LEU A 40 -0.88 -3.82 6.61
C LEU A 40 -0.71 -4.66 7.88
N ASP A 41 -1.77 -5.33 8.33
CA ASP A 41 -1.80 -6.01 9.61
C ASP A 41 -1.69 -7.54 9.48
N LYS A 42 -2.06 -8.11 8.32
CA LYS A 42 -2.01 -9.55 8.09
C LYS A 42 -0.66 -10.00 7.53
N PRO A 43 -0.16 -11.18 7.96
CA PRO A 43 1.03 -11.77 7.38
C PRO A 43 0.82 -12.09 5.89
N LEU A 44 1.95 -12.24 5.18
CA LEU A 44 1.96 -12.77 3.82
C LEU A 44 1.22 -14.11 3.79
N PRO A 45 0.28 -14.33 2.86
CA PRO A 45 -0.36 -15.62 2.71
C PRO A 45 0.68 -16.69 2.36
N THR A 46 0.46 -17.91 2.85
CA THR A 46 1.29 -19.07 2.53
C THR A 46 1.41 -19.25 1.02
N ALA A 47 2.62 -19.57 0.55
CA ALA A 47 2.85 -19.85 -0.86
C ALA A 47 1.99 -21.05 -1.32
N LEU A 48 1.40 -20.91 -2.50
CA LEU A 48 0.58 -21.96 -3.08
C LEU A 48 1.45 -23.15 -3.50
N SER A 49 1.00 -24.36 -3.18
CA SER A 49 1.49 -25.64 -3.70
C SER A 49 0.48 -26.30 -4.65
N GLU A 50 0.87 -27.38 -5.34
CA GLU A 50 -0.02 -28.14 -6.23
C GLU A 50 -1.31 -28.61 -5.53
N GLY A 51 -1.22 -28.95 -4.23
CA GLY A 51 -2.35 -29.38 -3.41
C GLY A 51 -3.23 -28.26 -2.85
N SER A 52 -2.95 -26.99 -3.16
CA SER A 52 -3.73 -25.86 -2.61
C SER A 52 -5.15 -25.86 -3.17
N SER A 53 -6.10 -25.68 -2.27
CA SER A 53 -7.52 -25.52 -2.58
C SER A 53 -7.79 -24.28 -3.46
N PRO A 54 -8.88 -24.27 -4.23
CA PRO A 54 -9.33 -23.08 -4.95
C PRO A 54 -9.46 -21.85 -4.04
N GLU A 55 -9.92 -22.02 -2.81
CA GLU A 55 -10.12 -20.95 -1.83
C GLU A 55 -8.79 -20.33 -1.36
N GLU A 56 -7.75 -21.15 -1.15
CA GLU A 56 -6.40 -20.69 -0.83
C GLU A 56 -5.81 -19.89 -2.00
N ARG A 57 -5.99 -20.38 -3.24
CA ARG A 57 -5.54 -19.69 -4.46
C ARG A 57 -6.22 -18.32 -4.61
N LEU A 58 -7.54 -18.26 -4.46
CA LEU A 58 -8.31 -17.00 -4.50
C LEU A 58 -7.86 -16.02 -3.41
N THR A 59 -7.61 -16.52 -2.20
CA THR A 59 -7.13 -15.69 -1.08
C THR A 59 -5.74 -15.13 -1.37
N PHE A 60 -4.83 -15.96 -1.87
CA PHE A 60 -3.48 -15.58 -2.24
C PHE A 60 -3.47 -14.51 -3.35
N GLU A 61 -4.24 -14.72 -4.42
CA GLU A 61 -4.36 -13.79 -5.54
C GLU A 61 -4.97 -12.45 -5.12
N LYS A 62 -6.05 -12.50 -4.32
CA LYS A 62 -6.69 -11.29 -3.79
C LYS A 62 -5.72 -10.49 -2.93
N TRP A 63 -5.01 -11.16 -2.02
CA TRP A 63 -4.01 -10.50 -1.16
C TRP A 63 -2.93 -9.84 -2.00
N HIS A 64 -2.37 -10.51 -3.00
CA HIS A 64 -1.33 -9.93 -3.88
C HIS A 64 -1.84 -8.73 -4.69
N LYS A 65 -3.08 -8.81 -5.17
CA LYS A 65 -3.73 -7.69 -5.88
C LYS A 65 -3.91 -6.49 -4.98
N ASP A 66 -4.40 -6.69 -3.76
CA ASP A 66 -4.60 -5.61 -2.80
C ASP A 66 -3.28 -5.05 -2.27
N ASN A 67 -2.28 -5.91 -2.05
CA ASN A 67 -0.93 -5.50 -1.66
C ASN A 67 -0.27 -4.59 -2.71
N ARG A 68 -0.36 -4.92 -4.01
CA ARG A 68 0.15 -4.04 -5.08
C ARG A 68 -0.50 -2.66 -5.04
N LYS A 69 -1.81 -2.57 -4.79
CA LYS A 69 -2.51 -1.28 -4.68
C LYS A 69 -2.09 -0.51 -3.43
N VAL A 70 -1.94 -1.18 -2.29
CA VAL A 70 -1.46 -0.58 -1.04
C VAL A 70 -0.06 0.01 -1.23
N LEU A 71 0.85 -0.73 -1.87
CA LEU A 71 2.19 -0.22 -2.21
C LEU A 71 2.13 1.02 -3.12
N GLN A 72 1.25 1.03 -4.12
CA GLN A 72 1.04 2.20 -4.97
C GLN A 72 0.48 3.40 -4.20
N TYR A 73 -0.46 3.19 -3.28
CA TYR A 73 -0.98 4.24 -2.40
C TYR A 73 0.10 4.79 -1.46
N SER A 74 0.90 3.90 -0.86
CA SER A 74 2.03 4.29 -0.05
C SER A 74 2.99 5.17 -0.84
N LEU A 75 3.45 4.72 -2.01
CA LEU A 75 4.41 5.48 -2.83
C LEU A 75 3.85 6.83 -3.30
N SER A 76 2.65 6.83 -3.86
CA SER A 76 2.00 8.07 -4.36
C SER A 76 1.72 9.11 -3.27
N SER A 77 1.62 8.68 -2.01
CA SER A 77 1.44 9.55 -0.87
C SER A 77 2.73 10.02 -0.21
N MET A 78 3.89 9.71 -0.79
CA MET A 78 5.18 10.26 -0.39
C MET A 78 5.47 11.57 -1.12
N THR A 79 6.38 12.39 -0.58
CA THR A 79 6.93 13.51 -1.35
C THR A 79 7.79 12.99 -2.52
N ASN A 80 7.96 13.82 -3.54
CA ASN A 80 8.72 13.45 -4.74
C ASN A 80 10.18 13.12 -4.41
N GLU A 81 10.75 13.76 -3.39
CA GLU A 81 12.12 13.51 -2.93
C GLU A 81 12.28 12.09 -2.40
N ILE A 82 11.28 11.60 -1.64
CA ILE A 82 11.27 10.24 -1.09
C ILE A 82 10.98 9.23 -2.19
N GLN A 83 10.03 9.49 -3.10
CA GLN A 83 9.76 8.60 -4.24
C GLN A 83 11.03 8.34 -5.06
N LYS A 84 11.78 9.39 -5.38
CA LYS A 84 13.06 9.28 -6.10
C LYS A 84 14.12 8.46 -5.37
N GLN A 85 14.05 8.34 -4.04
CA GLN A 85 14.95 7.46 -3.29
C GLN A 85 14.61 5.98 -3.55
N TYR A 86 13.32 5.64 -3.63
CA TYR A 86 12.87 4.28 -3.95
C TYR A 86 13.18 3.89 -5.40
N ASP A 87 12.99 4.80 -6.37
CA ASP A 87 13.30 4.52 -7.78
C ASP A 87 14.78 4.16 -7.98
N ARG A 88 15.69 4.82 -7.24
CA ARG A 88 17.12 4.52 -7.27
C ARG A 88 17.48 3.17 -6.65
N LEU A 89 16.65 2.64 -5.76
CA LEU A 89 16.87 1.34 -5.11
C LEU A 89 16.38 0.17 -5.98
N GLU A 90 15.35 0.38 -6.80
CA GLU A 90 14.87 -0.62 -7.78
C GLU A 90 15.78 -0.69 -9.03
N ASP A 91 16.67 0.28 -9.24
CA ASP A 91 17.71 0.28 -10.30
C ASP A 91 18.95 -0.58 -9.94
N VAL A 92 18.93 -1.22 -8.76
CA VAL A 92 19.92 -2.24 -8.38
C VAL A 92 19.38 -3.60 -8.84
N PRO A 93 20.08 -4.34 -9.71
CA PRO A 93 19.62 -5.65 -10.17
C PRO A 93 19.47 -6.61 -8.97
N ARG A 94 18.29 -7.23 -8.83
CA ARG A 94 18.02 -8.32 -7.88
C ARG A 94 18.64 -9.63 -8.34
#